data_AF-A0A9N9FGL6-F1
#
_entry.id   AF-A0A9N9FGL6-F1
#
_cell.length_a   1.000
_cell.length_b   1.000
_cell.length_c   1.000
_cell.angle_alpha   90.00
_cell.angle_beta   90.00
_cell.angle_gamma   90.00
#
_symmetry.space_group_name_H-M   'P 1'
#
loop_
_entity.id
_entity.type
_entity.pdbx_description
1 polymer ?
#
loop_
_entity_poly.entity_id
_entity_poly.type
_entity_poly.pdbx_seq_one_letter_code
_entity_poly.pdbx_strand_id
1 'polypeptide(L)'
;MTSPLPPLEPTITQLRSLSSDTLLYELNRLENSNKHLVRSNQDMREHDAHDQELQMYVTENEKIIERQSEKISLIKNILKERPNGEHAFEIFTNANVSNEEQSDEQTESHAVSANGNARLEDEADENDDDGVYL
;
A
#
# COMPACT_ATOMS: atom_id res chain seq x y z
N MET A 1 3.16 -26.92 -10.55
CA MET A 1 2.81 -25.73 -9.76
C MET A 1 2.56 -24.61 -10.75
N THR A 2 1.31 -24.19 -10.92
CA THR A 2 0.95 -23.12 -11.86
C THR A 2 1.07 -21.80 -11.12
N SER A 3 2.17 -21.07 -11.35
CA SER A 3 2.26 -19.69 -10.87
C SER A 3 1.08 -18.89 -11.46
N PRO A 4 0.35 -18.11 -10.65
CA PRO A 4 -0.74 -17.29 -11.15
C PRO A 4 -0.18 -16.32 -12.20
N LEU A 5 -0.80 -16.28 -13.38
CA LEU A 5 -0.45 -15.26 -14.36
C LEU A 5 -0.70 -13.89 -13.74
N PRO A 6 0.24 -12.93 -13.87
CA PRO A 6 -0.02 -11.58 -13.44
C PRO A 6 -1.28 -11.06 -14.15
N PRO A 7 -2.14 -10.27 -13.49
CA PRO A 7 -3.27 -9.66 -14.15
C PRO A 7 -2.78 -8.89 -15.38
N LEU A 8 -3.40 -9.15 -16.53
CA LEU A 8 -3.05 -8.50 -17.78
C LEU A 8 -3.19 -6.99 -17.57
N GLU A 9 -2.06 -6.26 -17.69
CA GLU A 9 -2.11 -4.82 -17.63
C GLU A 9 -3.01 -4.28 -18.76
N PRO A 10 -3.85 -3.27 -18.48
CA PRO A 10 -4.77 -2.76 -19.48
C PRO A 10 -3.96 -2.23 -20.67
N THR A 11 -4.27 -2.75 -21.86
CA THR A 11 -3.67 -2.31 -23.12
C THR A 11 -3.93 -0.81 -23.34
N ILE A 12 -3.06 -0.15 -24.10
CA ILE A 12 -3.22 1.28 -24.45
C ILE A 12 -4.62 1.55 -25.05
N THR A 13 -5.14 0.63 -25.86
CA THR A 13 -6.49 0.71 -26.44
C THR A 13 -7.58 0.72 -25.36
N GLN A 14 -7.44 -0.10 -24.31
CA GLN A 14 -8.35 -0.10 -23.16
C GLN A 14 -8.25 1.19 -22.35
N LEU A 15 -7.05 1.75 -22.17
CA LEU A 15 -6.90 3.05 -21.50
C LEU A 15 -7.55 4.17 -22.30
N ARG A 16 -7.44 4.14 -23.64
CA ARG A 16 -8.04 5.14 -24.53
C ARG A 16 -9.57 5.15 -24.48
N SER A 17 -10.23 4.03 -24.15
CA SER A 17 -11.69 3.95 -24.06
C SER A 17 -12.26 4.43 -22.72
N LEU A 18 -11.44 4.66 -21.70
CA LEU A 18 -11.88 5.12 -20.37
C LEU A 18 -12.33 6.58 -20.40
N SER A 19 -13.17 6.99 -19.45
CA SER A 19 -13.52 8.41 -19.28
C SER A 19 -12.32 9.22 -18.74
N SER A 20 -12.32 10.54 -18.94
CA SER A 20 -11.23 11.39 -18.40
C SER A 20 -11.19 11.34 -16.87
N ASP A 21 -12.34 11.27 -16.21
CA ASP A 21 -12.42 11.15 -14.75
C ASP A 21 -11.81 9.85 -14.25
N THR A 22 -12.09 8.73 -14.96
CA THR A 22 -11.49 7.43 -14.64
C THR A 22 -9.97 7.46 -14.80
N LEU A 23 -9.48 8.11 -15.86
CA LEU A 23 -8.04 8.28 -16.12
C LEU A 23 -7.38 9.15 -15.05
N LEU A 24 -8.02 10.23 -14.62
CA LEU A 24 -7.53 11.09 -13.53
C LEU A 24 -7.50 10.35 -12.19
N TYR A 25 -8.54 9.60 -11.86
CA TYR A 25 -8.56 8.75 -10.66
C TYR A 25 -7.42 7.73 -10.67
N GLU A 26 -7.26 7.02 -11.79
CA GLU A 26 -6.18 6.05 -11.98
C GLU A 26 -4.80 6.71 -11.81
N LEU A 27 -4.64 7.92 -12.36
CA LEU A 27 -3.42 8.70 -12.25
C LEU A 27 -3.03 8.95 -10.79
N ASN A 28 -3.95 9.49 -9.98
CA ASN A 28 -3.66 9.78 -8.57
C ASN A 28 -3.42 8.51 -7.76
N ARG A 29 -4.18 7.43 -8.03
CA ARG A 29 -3.92 6.15 -7.36
C ARG A 29 -2.49 5.65 -7.64
N LEU A 30 -2.04 5.73 -8.88
CA LEU A 30 -0.69 5.31 -9.27
C LEU A 30 0.39 6.23 -8.67
N GLU A 31 0.16 7.55 -8.67
CA GLU A 31 1.09 8.52 -8.08
C GLU A 31 1.23 8.31 -6.55
N ASN A 32 0.12 8.08 -5.84
CA ASN A 32 0.16 7.75 -4.41
C ASN A 32 0.86 6.41 -4.14
N SER A 33 0.57 5.39 -4.95
CA SER A 33 1.24 4.09 -4.86
C SER A 33 2.76 4.24 -5.02
N ASN A 34 3.21 4.97 -6.04
CA ASN A 34 4.62 5.28 -6.24
C ASN A 34 5.22 6.02 -5.04
N LYS A 35 4.53 7.03 -4.49
CA LYS A 35 4.98 7.78 -3.31
C LYS A 35 5.21 6.87 -2.11
N HIS A 36 4.27 5.96 -1.84
CA HIS A 36 4.39 4.99 -0.75
C HIS A 36 5.52 3.97 -0.98
N LEU A 37 5.67 3.46 -2.20
CA LEU A 37 6.77 2.53 -2.54
C LEU A 37 8.14 3.21 -2.42
N VAL A 38 8.27 4.46 -2.86
CA VAL A 38 9.51 5.24 -2.71
C VAL A 38 9.85 5.45 -1.23
N ARG A 39 8.87 5.83 -0.41
CA ARG A 39 9.06 5.96 1.04
C ARG A 39 9.46 4.63 1.68
N SER A 40 8.74 3.55 1.37
CA SER A 40 9.06 2.21 1.87
C SER A 40 10.47 1.75 1.46
N ASN A 41 10.89 2.03 0.23
CA ASN A 41 12.26 1.74 -0.22
C ASN A 41 13.30 2.53 0.56
N GLN A 42 13.00 3.79 0.88
CA GLN A 42 13.86 4.62 1.71
C GLN A 42 13.95 4.05 3.13
N ASP A 43 12.82 3.72 3.76
CA ASP A 43 12.76 3.15 5.10
C ASP A 43 13.55 1.83 5.19
N MET A 44 13.45 0.96 4.18
CA MET A 44 14.22 -0.30 4.11
C MET A 44 15.74 -0.05 4.01
N ARG A 45 16.17 0.94 3.21
CA ARG A 45 17.58 1.31 3.06
C ARG A 45 18.16 1.94 4.33
N GLU A 46 17.33 2.69 5.07
CA GLU A 46 17.70 3.30 6.34
C GLU A 46 17.79 2.26 7.47
N HIS A 47 16.99 1.19 7.41
CA HIS A 47 17.02 0.12 8.39
C HIS A 47 18.31 -0.70 8.34
N ASP A 48 18.61 -1.31 7.18
CA ASP A 48 19.90 -1.96 6.92
C ASP A 48 20.18 -2.04 5.41
N ALA A 49 21.12 -1.23 4.94
CA ALA A 49 21.51 -1.20 3.54
C ALA A 49 22.23 -2.49 3.07
N HIS A 50 22.73 -3.34 3.96
CA HIS A 50 23.48 -4.54 3.60
C HIS A 50 22.64 -5.83 3.70
N ASP A 51 21.41 -5.74 4.22
CA ASP A 51 20.51 -6.87 4.26
C ASP A 51 20.09 -7.27 2.84
N GLN A 52 20.51 -8.45 2.42
CA GLN A 52 20.25 -8.98 1.09
C GLN A 52 18.74 -9.17 0.81
N GLU A 53 17.94 -9.50 1.83
CA GLU A 53 16.50 -9.67 1.69
C GLU A 53 15.82 -8.32 1.44
N LEU A 54 16.17 -7.29 2.23
CA LEU A 54 15.68 -5.93 2.02
C LEU A 54 16.08 -5.38 0.65
N GLN A 55 17.31 -5.64 0.20
CA GLN A 55 17.73 -5.25 -1.15
C GLN A 55 16.92 -5.93 -2.26
N MET A 56 16.50 -7.19 -2.05
CA MET A 56 15.61 -7.86 -2.99
C MET A 56 14.23 -7.21 -3.05
N TYR A 57 13.63 -6.86 -1.91
CA TYR A 57 12.34 -6.15 -1.87
C TYR A 57 12.43 -4.76 -2.50
N VAL A 58 13.49 -4.00 -2.20
CA VAL A 58 13.76 -2.70 -2.84
C VAL A 58 13.82 -2.86 -4.36
N THR A 59 14.56 -3.84 -4.86
CA THR A 59 14.68 -4.11 -6.30
C THR A 59 13.35 -4.50 -6.94
N GLU A 60 12.51 -5.28 -6.25
CA GLU A 60 11.17 -5.64 -6.73
C GLU A 60 10.25 -4.41 -6.78
N ASN A 61 10.26 -3.59 -5.73
CA ASN A 61 9.50 -2.34 -5.67
C ASN A 61 9.93 -1.36 -6.77
N GLU A 62 11.23 -1.24 -7.07
CA GLU A 62 11.72 -0.40 -8.17
C GLU A 62 11.14 -0.81 -9.53
N LYS A 63 11.03 -2.12 -9.81
CA LYS A 63 10.37 -2.61 -11.03
C LYS A 63 8.87 -2.31 -11.06
N ILE A 64 8.22 -2.25 -9.89
CA ILE A 64 6.81 -1.85 -9.81
C ILE A 64 6.69 -0.35 -10.09
N ILE A 65 7.55 0.47 -9.48
CA ILE A 65 7.60 1.93 -9.69
C ILE A 65 7.83 2.26 -11.15
N GLU A 66 8.75 1.56 -11.83
CA GLU A 66 9.04 1.76 -13.25
C GLU A 66 7.78 1.52 -14.11
N ARG A 67 7.14 0.36 -13.96
CA ARG A 67 5.89 0.04 -14.70
C ARG A 67 4.76 1.01 -14.40
N GLN A 68 4.59 1.41 -13.14
CA GLN A 68 3.59 2.41 -12.76
C GLN A 68 3.91 3.78 -13.38
N SER A 69 5.18 4.17 -13.46
CA SER A 69 5.63 5.44 -14.06
C SER A 69 5.41 5.49 -15.57
N GLU A 70 5.64 4.38 -16.27
CA GLU A 70 5.28 4.23 -17.69
C GLU A 70 3.78 4.40 -17.90
N LYS A 71 2.97 3.75 -17.06
CA LYS A 71 1.51 3.85 -17.12
C LYS A 71 1.01 5.27 -16.84
N ILE A 72 1.57 5.94 -15.84
CA ILE A 72 1.31 7.37 -15.55
C ILE A 72 1.60 8.21 -16.78
N SER A 73 2.74 7.99 -17.45
CA SER A 73 3.13 8.73 -18.65
C SER A 73 2.13 8.50 -19.80
N LEU A 74 1.70 7.26 -20.01
CA LEU A 74 0.67 6.93 -21.00
C LEU A 74 -0.66 7.62 -20.70
N ILE A 75 -1.12 7.60 -19.45
CA ILE A 75 -2.37 8.26 -19.04
C ILE A 75 -2.28 9.77 -19.25
N LYS A 76 -1.16 10.40 -18.85
CA LYS A 76 -0.91 11.83 -19.09
C LYS A 76 -0.98 12.17 -20.59
N ASN A 77 -0.39 11.34 -21.44
CA ASN A 77 -0.44 11.55 -22.90
C ASN A 77 -1.87 11.41 -23.45
N ILE A 78 -2.63 10.39 -23.02
CA ILE A 78 -4.03 10.20 -23.44
C ILE A 78 -4.90 11.39 -23.02
N LEU A 79 -4.70 11.92 -21.81
CA LEU A 79 -5.43 13.10 -21.34
C LEU A 79 -5.08 14.33 -22.17
N LYS A 80 -3.81 14.56 -22.52
CA LYS A 80 -3.39 15.66 -23.39
C LYS A 80 -3.97 15.59 -24.80
N GLU A 81 -4.19 14.40 -25.34
CA GLU A 81 -4.78 14.20 -26.67
C GLU A 81 -6.30 14.51 -26.71
N ARG A 82 -6.96 14.64 -25.56
CA ARG A 82 -8.42 14.84 -25.50
C ARG A 82 -8.81 16.32 -25.55
N PRO A 83 -9.91 16.67 -26.24
CA PRO A 83 -10.47 18.01 -26.15
C PRO A 83 -10.84 18.31 -24.69
N ASN A 84 -10.33 19.43 -24.16
CA ASN A 84 -10.41 19.85 -22.75
C ASN A 84 -9.66 18.98 -21.72
N GLY A 85 -8.89 17.99 -22.16
CA GLY A 85 -8.16 17.11 -21.24
C GLY A 85 -7.02 17.79 -20.49
N GLU A 86 -6.41 18.80 -21.09
CA GLU A 86 -5.39 19.66 -20.44
C GLU A 86 -5.99 20.47 -19.30
N HIS A 87 -7.16 21.10 -19.51
CA HIS A 87 -7.86 21.85 -18.46
C HIS A 87 -8.37 20.94 -17.32
N ALA A 88 -8.85 19.73 -17.65
CA ALA A 88 -9.25 18.75 -16.65
C ALA A 88 -8.05 18.28 -15.82
N PHE A 89 -6.90 18.07 -16.46
CA PHE A 89 -5.64 17.72 -15.81
C PHE A 89 -5.15 18.85 -14.89
N GLU A 90 -5.17 20.11 -15.34
CA GLU A 90 -4.74 21.27 -14.54
C GLU A 90 -5.60 21.48 -13.29
N ILE A 91 -6.93 21.39 -13.41
CA ILE A 91 -7.83 21.46 -12.25
C ILE A 91 -7.49 20.35 -11.26
N PHE A 92 -7.29 19.13 -11.76
CA PHE A 92 -7.00 17.97 -10.95
C PHE A 92 -5.66 18.09 -10.21
N THR A 93 -4.60 18.55 -10.89
CA THR A 93 -3.30 18.78 -10.26
C THR A 93 -3.38 19.84 -9.17
N ASN A 94 -4.11 20.94 -9.40
CA ASN A 94 -4.27 22.01 -8.41
C ASN A 94 -5.07 21.55 -7.19
N ALA A 95 -6.08 20.70 -7.38
CA ALA A 95 -6.86 20.11 -6.30
C ALA A 95 -6.02 19.15 -5.43
N ASN A 96 -5.14 18.36 -6.04
CA ASN A 96 -4.30 17.42 -5.29
C ASN A 96 -3.19 18.11 -4.48
N VAL A 97 -2.55 19.15 -5.04
CA VAL A 97 -1.53 19.94 -4.31
C VAL A 97 -2.11 20.57 -3.03
N SER A 98 -3.39 20.93 -3.03
CA SER A 98 -4.05 21.54 -1.88
C SER A 98 -4.37 20.56 -0.74
N ASN A 99 -4.34 19.24 -0.99
CA ASN A 99 -4.67 18.21 0.01
C ASN A 99 -3.44 17.54 0.63
N GLU A 100 -2.23 17.78 0.12
CA GLU A 100 -1.00 17.11 0.60
C GLU A 100 -0.45 17.69 1.92
N GLU A 101 -1.01 18.77 2.48
CA GLU A 101 -0.52 19.40 3.71
C GLU A 101 -1.08 18.80 5.02
N GLN A 102 -1.90 17.74 4.99
CA GLN A 102 -2.65 17.31 6.20
C GLN A 102 -2.60 15.84 6.62
N SER A 103 -1.80 14.96 6.00
CA SER A 103 -1.80 13.55 6.43
C SER A 103 -0.41 12.93 6.52
N ASP A 104 0.26 13.09 7.66
CA ASP A 104 1.39 12.23 8.02
C ASP A 104 1.59 12.12 9.55
N GLU A 105 0.52 11.79 10.27
CA GLU A 105 0.60 11.24 11.63
C GLU A 105 -0.53 10.20 11.81
N GLN A 106 -0.28 8.96 11.41
CA GLN A 106 -0.94 7.81 12.05
C GLN A 106 0.11 6.80 12.47
N THR A 107 0.43 6.93 13.75
CA THR A 107 1.19 6.02 14.59
C THR A 107 0.65 4.59 14.50
N GLU A 108 1.53 3.67 14.10
CA GLU A 108 1.34 2.24 14.25
C GLU A 108 1.23 1.91 15.75
N SER A 109 0.01 1.68 16.23
CA SER A 109 -0.22 0.97 17.48
C SER A 109 -0.30 -0.52 17.18
N HIS A 110 0.83 -1.21 17.36
CA HIS A 110 0.86 -2.67 17.49
C HIS A 110 0.13 -3.09 18.78
N ALA A 111 -1.17 -3.35 18.66
CA ALA A 111 -1.91 -4.10 19.67
C ALA A 111 -1.69 -5.61 19.44
N VAL A 112 -0.79 -6.20 20.23
CA VAL A 112 -0.67 -7.66 20.35
C VAL A 112 -1.95 -8.18 21.02
N SER A 113 -2.87 -8.69 20.21
CA SER A 113 -4.08 -9.37 20.69
C SER A 113 -3.72 -10.81 21.05
N ALA A 114 -3.47 -11.05 22.34
CA ALA A 114 -3.29 -12.38 22.91
C ALA A 114 -4.64 -13.11 22.95
N ASN A 115 -4.91 -13.91 21.92
CA ASN A 115 -5.98 -14.91 21.91
C ASN A 115 -5.50 -16.13 22.73
N GLY A 116 -6.02 -16.28 23.94
CA GLY A 116 -5.75 -17.43 24.81
C GLY A 116 -7.03 -17.98 25.42
N ASN A 117 -7.88 -18.60 24.60
CA ASN A 117 -9.06 -19.33 25.06
C ASN A 117 -8.72 -20.83 25.02
N ALA A 118 -8.26 -21.39 26.15
CA ALA A 118 -8.10 -22.82 26.32
C ALA A 118 -8.58 -23.23 27.72
N ARG A 119 -9.84 -23.66 27.73
CA ARG A 119 -10.53 -24.39 28.79
C ARG A 119 -9.93 -25.81 28.88
N LEU A 120 -9.53 -26.22 30.08
CA LEU A 120 -9.40 -27.61 30.47
C LEU A 120 -9.81 -27.72 31.94
N GLU A 121 -10.92 -28.43 32.14
CA GLU A 121 -11.39 -28.91 33.44
C GLU A 121 -10.63 -30.20 33.78
N ASP A 122 -10.54 -30.43 35.10
CA ASP A 122 -10.50 -31.71 35.81
C ASP A 122 -9.18 -32.19 36.43
N GLU A 123 -9.38 -33.00 37.47
CA GLU A 123 -8.45 -33.63 38.43
C GLU A 123 -8.40 -32.97 39.83
N ALA A 124 -9.28 -33.49 40.68
CA ALA A 124 -9.20 -33.47 42.13
C ALA A 124 -7.97 -34.25 42.63
N ASP A 125 -7.32 -33.80 43.70
CA ASP A 125 -7.18 -34.62 44.92
C ASP A 125 -6.70 -33.81 46.12
N GLU A 126 -7.07 -34.32 47.28
CA GLU A 126 -6.99 -33.88 48.67
C GLU A 126 -5.59 -33.45 49.14
N ASN A 127 -5.54 -32.50 50.09
CA ASN A 127 -4.86 -32.65 51.39
C ASN A 127 -5.06 -31.39 52.25
N ASP A 128 -5.83 -31.58 53.32
CA ASP A 128 -5.76 -31.03 54.67
C ASP A 128 -4.73 -29.91 54.96
N ASP A 129 -5.16 -28.84 55.66
CA ASP A 129 -4.89 -28.67 57.10
C ASP A 129 -5.25 -27.23 57.56
N ASP A 130 -5.72 -27.19 58.81
CA ASP A 130 -6.38 -26.12 59.53
C ASP A 130 -5.57 -24.82 59.75
N GLY A 131 -6.29 -23.70 59.89
CA GLY A 131 -5.67 -22.46 60.34
C GLY A 131 -6.56 -21.24 60.52
N VAL A 132 -7.74 -21.36 61.14
CA VAL A 132 -8.45 -20.20 61.68
C VAL A 132 -7.87 -19.87 63.06
N TYR A 133 -7.24 -18.71 63.21
CA TYR A 133 -7.19 -18.03 64.50
C TYR A 133 -7.58 -16.56 64.34
N LEU A 134 -8.57 -16.21 65.17
CA LEU A 134 -9.24 -14.92 65.35
C LEU A 134 -8.27 -13.78 65.69
#